data_AF-A0AAN9G612-F1
#
_entry.id   AF-A0AAN9G612-F1
#
_cell.length_a   1.000
_cell.length_b   1.000
_cell.length_c   1.000
_cell.angle_alpha   90.00
_cell.angle_beta   90.00
_cell.angle_gamma   90.00
#
_symmetry.space_group_name_H-M   'P 1'
#
loop_
_entity.id
_entity.type
_entity.pdbx_description
1 polymer ?
#
loop_
_entity_poly.entity_id
_entity_poly.type
_entity_poly.pdbx_seq_one_letter_code
_entity_poly.pdbx_strand_id
1 'polypeptide(L)'
;MSHYLQITLVENPFHMVHGYTAGASPLPTVGPPLQEFVHDGPGHEEKDLADCMTCGERVARVLKEVLRVGGADRSTKTPQALAYRDVFVLSSWRLWDQKKATLRGFLRGLQAILGPHLGLVAPGSVSCPTVPTISVSDVASFTGPDVVVAAATGHVVGLERKVVVFVGNMSISATTFQHGASRCTAQLLYVKTPEPYPVRFLK
;
A
#
# COMPACT_ATOMS: atom_id res chain seq x y z
N MET A 1 19.83 -38.84 -0.33
CA MET A 1 18.83 -39.49 -1.22
C MET A 1 18.28 -38.40 -2.13
N SER A 2 18.61 -38.51 -3.41
CA SER A 2 18.32 -37.49 -4.43
C SER A 2 16.92 -37.71 -4.99
N HIS A 3 16.02 -36.74 -4.83
CA HIS A 3 14.67 -36.81 -5.41
C HIS A 3 14.63 -35.93 -6.66
N TYR A 4 14.62 -36.59 -7.82
CA TYR A 4 14.43 -35.96 -9.12
C TYR A 4 12.97 -35.52 -9.29
N LEU A 5 12.75 -34.32 -9.82
CA LEU A 5 11.46 -33.85 -10.32
C LEU A 5 11.11 -34.63 -11.60
N GLN A 6 9.94 -35.29 -11.61
CA GLN A 6 9.38 -35.87 -12.83
C GLN A 6 8.55 -34.81 -13.56
N ILE A 7 8.93 -34.54 -14.81
CA ILE A 7 8.20 -33.66 -15.74
C ILE A 7 7.25 -34.54 -16.55
N THR A 8 5.95 -34.21 -16.58
CA THR A 8 4.98 -34.87 -17.47
C THR A 8 4.49 -33.85 -18.49
N LEU A 9 4.57 -34.21 -19.78
CA LEU A 9 4.13 -33.36 -20.88
C LEU A 9 2.62 -33.48 -21.06
N VAL A 10 1.93 -32.34 -21.16
CA VAL A 10 0.53 -32.26 -21.59
C VAL A 10 0.50 -31.43 -22.88
N GLU A 11 -0.02 -32.01 -23.95
CA GLU A 11 -0.02 -31.40 -25.28
C GLU A 11 -1.09 -30.30 -25.41
N ASN A 12 -0.68 -29.09 -25.79
CA ASN A 12 -1.55 -27.99 -26.22
C ASN A 12 -0.84 -27.25 -27.38
N PRO A 13 -1.49 -26.88 -28.51
CA PRO A 13 -0.78 -26.53 -29.75
C PRO A 13 -0.16 -25.13 -29.78
N PHE A 14 -0.31 -24.32 -28.73
CA PHE A 14 0.22 -22.96 -28.71
C PHE A 14 0.91 -22.67 -27.37
N HIS A 15 2.24 -22.79 -27.36
CA HIS A 15 3.18 -22.51 -26.26
C HIS A 15 3.21 -23.52 -25.09
N MET A 16 4.27 -24.33 -25.04
CA MET A 16 4.63 -25.15 -23.87
C MET A 16 4.93 -24.25 -22.66
N VAL A 17 4.05 -24.23 -21.67
CA VAL A 17 4.36 -23.71 -20.33
C VAL A 17 4.39 -24.88 -19.37
N HIS A 18 5.51 -25.08 -18.66
CA HIS A 18 5.62 -26.12 -17.64
C HIS A 18 4.65 -25.84 -16.48
N GLY A 19 3.74 -26.77 -16.21
CA GLY A 19 2.91 -26.75 -15.01
C GLY A 19 3.71 -27.21 -13.79
N TYR A 20 3.65 -26.43 -12.70
CA TYR A 20 4.22 -26.82 -11.42
C TYR A 20 3.23 -27.69 -10.64
N THR A 21 3.68 -28.85 -10.15
CA THR A 21 2.93 -29.62 -9.15
C THR A 21 3.10 -29.01 -7.76
N ALA A 22 2.03 -28.98 -6.98
CA ALA A 22 2.01 -28.40 -5.64
C ALA A 22 2.96 -29.18 -4.71
N GLY A 23 4.10 -28.57 -4.36
CA GLY A 23 4.96 -29.02 -3.28
C GLY A 23 4.38 -28.62 -1.91
N ALA A 24 4.80 -29.32 -0.85
CA ALA A 24 4.37 -29.06 0.52
C ALA A 24 4.91 -27.73 1.13
N SER A 25 5.68 -26.95 0.36
CA SER A 25 6.05 -25.57 0.71
C SER A 25 5.08 -24.60 0.05
N PRO A 26 4.62 -23.53 0.75
CA PRO A 26 3.87 -22.47 0.10
C PRO A 26 4.67 -21.96 -1.09
N LEU A 27 4.04 -21.97 -2.27
CA LEU A 27 4.68 -21.55 -3.50
C LEU A 27 5.21 -20.11 -3.33
N PRO A 28 6.44 -19.80 -3.79
CA PRO A 28 7.01 -18.44 -3.75
C PRO A 28 6.20 -17.37 -4.52
N THR A 29 5.06 -17.76 -5.11
CA THR A 29 4.19 -16.94 -5.95
C THR A 29 3.04 -16.30 -5.19
N VAL A 30 2.88 -16.60 -3.89
CA VAL A 30 1.92 -15.87 -3.06
C VAL A 30 2.56 -14.53 -2.71
N GLY A 31 2.17 -13.47 -3.42
CA GLY A 31 2.56 -12.10 -3.10
C GLY A 31 2.23 -11.73 -1.65
N PRO A 32 2.68 -10.57 -1.17
CA PRO A 32 2.43 -10.15 0.21
C PRO A 32 0.92 -10.25 0.52
N PRO A 33 0.53 -10.73 1.72
CA PRO A 33 -0.85 -10.75 2.15
C PRO A 33 -1.57 -9.44 1.81
N LEU A 34 -2.75 -9.56 1.21
CA LEU A 34 -3.57 -8.44 0.78
C LEU A 34 -4.74 -8.27 1.74
N GLN A 35 -4.88 -7.08 2.32
CA GLN A 35 -6.06 -6.67 3.07
C GLN A 35 -6.80 -5.59 2.30
N GLU A 36 -8.06 -5.87 1.94
CA GLU A 36 -8.89 -4.93 1.19
C GLU A 36 -9.82 -4.14 2.11
N PHE A 37 -9.97 -2.85 1.83
CA PHE A 37 -10.93 -1.94 2.44
C PHE A 37 -11.77 -1.32 1.34
N VAL A 38 -13.07 -1.49 1.44
CA VAL A 38 -14.01 -0.85 0.51
C VAL A 38 -14.46 0.46 1.16
N HIS A 39 -14.56 1.53 0.36
CA HIS A 39 -15.19 2.79 0.73
C HIS A 39 -16.71 2.61 0.72
N ASP A 40 -17.21 1.89 1.72
CA ASP A 40 -18.61 1.59 1.89
C ASP A 40 -19.01 1.58 3.37
N GLY A 41 -20.32 1.65 3.60
CA GLY A 41 -20.88 1.56 4.94
C GLY A 41 -20.97 2.90 5.68
N PRO A 42 -21.35 2.85 6.97
CA PRO A 42 -21.65 4.03 7.77
C PRO A 42 -20.40 4.85 8.07
N GLY A 43 -20.54 6.18 8.08
CA GLY A 43 -19.45 7.13 8.38
C GLY A 43 -18.66 7.58 7.15
N HIS A 44 -18.98 7.10 5.95
CA HIS A 44 -18.39 7.55 4.69
C HIS A 44 -19.27 8.66 4.08
N GLU A 45 -19.15 9.88 4.61
CA GLU A 45 -19.97 11.03 4.15
C GLU A 45 -19.56 11.50 2.75
N GLU A 46 -18.27 11.41 2.44
CA GLU A 46 -17.73 11.85 1.16
C GLU A 46 -17.88 10.78 0.08
N LYS A 47 -18.29 11.21 -1.11
CA LYS A 47 -18.39 10.31 -2.28
C LYS A 47 -17.02 9.90 -2.80
N ASP A 48 -16.05 10.81 -2.75
CA ASP A 48 -14.69 10.56 -3.20
C ASP A 48 -13.88 9.94 -2.05
N LEU A 49 -13.30 8.77 -2.29
CA LEU A 49 -12.39 8.09 -1.35
C LEU A 49 -11.28 9.03 -0.88
N ALA A 50 -10.90 9.96 -1.75
CA ALA A 50 -9.94 11.00 -1.45
C ALA A 50 -10.23 11.90 -0.27
N ASP A 51 -11.50 12.28 -0.17
CA ASP A 51 -12.00 13.22 0.81
C ASP A 51 -12.52 12.50 2.04
N CYS A 52 -12.52 11.16 2.04
CA CYS A 52 -13.04 10.36 3.12
C CYS A 52 -12.07 10.30 4.31
N MET A 53 -12.39 11.02 5.38
CA MET A 53 -11.62 10.95 6.62
C MET A 53 -11.69 9.56 7.26
N THR A 54 -12.87 8.93 7.24
CA THR A 54 -13.12 7.61 7.85
C THR A 54 -12.24 6.51 7.25
N CYS A 55 -12.01 6.52 5.93
CA CYS A 55 -11.06 5.61 5.28
C CYS A 55 -9.63 5.83 5.80
N GLY A 56 -9.20 7.09 5.89
CA GLY A 56 -7.88 7.44 6.40
C GLY A 56 -7.69 6.99 7.85
N GLU A 57 -8.67 7.26 8.71
CA GLU A 57 -8.63 6.82 10.12
C GLU A 57 -8.60 5.30 10.24
N ARG A 58 -9.44 4.59 9.49
CA ARG A 58 -9.49 3.13 9.52
C ARG A 58 -8.14 2.52 9.15
N VAL A 59 -7.48 3.04 8.12
CA VAL A 59 -6.12 2.62 7.74
C VAL A 59 -5.13 2.93 8.85
N ALA A 60 -5.14 4.14 9.42
CA ALA A 60 -4.20 4.49 10.48
C ALA A 60 -4.36 3.61 11.72
N ARG A 61 -5.59 3.23 12.09
CA ARG A 61 -5.84 2.26 13.18
C ARG A 61 -5.26 0.90 12.84
N VAL A 62 -5.43 0.39 11.63
CA VAL A 62 -4.83 -0.89 11.22
C VAL A 62 -3.30 -0.81 11.29
N LEU A 63 -2.68 0.27 10.80
CA LEU A 63 -1.23 0.46 10.90
C LEU A 63 -0.77 0.46 12.36
N LYS A 64 -1.45 1.20 13.25
CA LYS A 64 -1.01 1.42 14.64
C LYS A 64 -1.39 0.29 15.59
N GLU A 65 -2.59 -0.25 15.47
CA GLU A 65 -3.18 -1.19 16.43
C GLU A 65 -2.97 -2.64 16.00
N VAL A 66 -3.15 -2.94 14.70
CA VAL A 66 -3.03 -4.30 14.16
C VAL A 66 -1.58 -4.61 13.79
N LEU A 67 -0.96 -3.74 12.98
CA LEU A 67 0.42 -3.92 12.52
C LEU A 67 1.46 -3.36 13.50
N ARG A 68 1.02 -2.66 14.55
CA ARG A 68 1.88 -2.11 15.62
C ARG A 68 3.03 -1.24 15.09
N VAL A 69 2.79 -0.53 13.99
CA VAL A 69 3.78 0.39 13.40
C VAL A 69 4.14 1.48 14.41
N GLY A 70 5.43 1.69 14.64
CA GLY A 70 5.93 2.65 15.64
C GLY A 70 5.75 2.20 17.08
N GLY A 71 5.34 0.94 17.30
CA GLY A 71 5.30 0.33 18.62
C GLY A 71 6.71 0.17 19.18
N ALA A 72 6.88 0.48 20.48
CA ALA A 72 8.12 0.20 21.18
C ALA A 72 8.21 -1.31 21.45
N ASP A 73 8.82 -2.10 20.55
CA ASP A 73 9.16 -3.48 20.88
C ASP A 73 10.32 -3.51 21.86
N ARG A 74 10.00 -3.83 23.11
CA ARG A 74 10.93 -4.14 24.20
C ARG A 74 11.46 -5.59 24.13
N SER A 75 11.26 -6.29 23.02
CA SER A 75 11.59 -7.71 22.90
C SER A 75 12.82 -7.91 22.02
N THR A 76 13.87 -8.52 22.59
CA THR A 76 15.13 -8.89 21.93
C THR A 76 15.00 -10.05 20.93
N LYS A 77 13.78 -10.41 20.51
CA LYS A 77 13.51 -11.52 19.59
C LYS A 77 13.08 -10.98 18.22
N THR A 78 13.67 -11.56 17.18
CA THR A 78 13.24 -11.46 15.79
C THR A 78 11.75 -11.84 15.64
N PRO A 79 10.96 -11.15 14.80
CA PRO A 79 11.31 -10.06 13.88
C PRO A 79 11.34 -8.67 14.54
N GLN A 80 12.10 -7.74 13.95
CA GLN A 80 12.12 -6.34 14.34
C GLN A 80 10.74 -5.69 14.17
N ALA A 81 10.31 -4.88 15.16
CA ALA A 81 9.11 -4.04 15.05
C ALA A 81 9.06 -3.26 13.74
N LEU A 82 7.85 -3.10 13.21
CA LEU A 82 7.60 -2.19 12.09
C LEU A 82 7.79 -0.75 12.56
N ALA A 83 8.70 -0.03 11.91
CA ALA A 83 8.90 1.40 12.12
C ALA A 83 8.02 2.21 11.15
N TYR A 84 7.77 3.49 11.42
CA TYR A 84 6.93 4.30 10.52
C TYR A 84 7.55 4.41 9.13
N ARG A 85 8.89 4.47 9.05
CA ARG A 85 9.65 4.40 7.79
C ARG A 85 9.36 3.17 6.94
N ASP A 86 8.85 2.08 7.53
CA ASP A 86 8.59 0.81 6.83
C ASP A 86 7.26 0.83 6.06
N VAL A 87 6.56 1.96 6.05
CA VAL A 87 5.22 2.11 5.47
C VAL A 87 5.22 3.15 4.34
N PHE A 88 4.69 2.75 3.19
CA PHE A 88 4.24 3.68 2.16
C PHE A 88 2.73 3.83 2.11
N VAL A 89 2.27 5.04 1.83
CA VAL A 89 0.89 5.34 1.43
C VAL A 89 0.93 5.86 0.00
N LEU A 90 0.58 5.01 -0.94
CA LEU A 90 0.63 5.29 -2.38
C LEU A 90 -0.76 5.55 -2.91
N SER A 91 -0.85 6.51 -3.81
CA SER A 91 -2.07 6.81 -4.55
C SER A 91 -1.75 7.09 -6.01
N SER A 92 -2.65 6.66 -6.91
CA SER A 92 -2.57 7.00 -8.34
C SER A 92 -2.97 8.44 -8.64
N TRP A 93 -3.55 9.13 -7.67
CA TRP A 93 -4.03 10.50 -7.79
C TRP A 93 -3.67 11.31 -6.54
N ARG A 94 -3.82 12.63 -6.59
CA ARG A 94 -3.29 13.52 -5.54
C ARG A 94 -4.16 13.52 -4.29
N LEU A 95 -3.70 12.86 -3.23
CA LEU A 95 -4.36 12.89 -1.90
C LEU A 95 -4.27 14.26 -1.19
N TRP A 96 -3.72 15.28 -1.85
CA TRP A 96 -3.57 16.65 -1.34
C TRP A 96 -3.98 17.67 -2.40
N ASP A 97 -4.52 18.81 -1.96
CA ASP A 97 -4.91 19.91 -2.82
C ASP A 97 -3.74 20.89 -2.97
N GLN A 98 -3.15 20.96 -4.17
CA GLN A 98 -2.05 21.88 -4.46
C GLN A 98 -2.47 23.36 -4.44
N LYS A 99 -3.71 23.67 -4.84
CA LYS A 99 -4.18 25.05 -4.90
C LYS A 99 -4.38 25.62 -3.50
N LYS A 100 -4.85 24.77 -2.58
CA LYS A 100 -5.13 25.15 -1.20
C LYS A 100 -3.98 24.85 -0.25
N ALA A 101 -2.95 24.12 -0.70
CA ALA A 101 -1.88 23.59 0.14
C ALA A 101 -2.38 22.78 1.36
N THR A 102 -3.53 22.10 1.20
CA THR A 102 -4.20 21.34 2.26
C THR A 102 -4.28 19.85 1.96
N LEU A 103 -4.26 19.03 3.00
CA LEU A 103 -4.58 17.61 2.90
C LEU A 103 -6.04 17.39 2.50
N ARG A 104 -6.31 16.40 1.63
CA ARG A 104 -7.67 15.88 1.45
C ARG A 104 -8.03 14.95 2.61
N GLY A 105 -9.31 14.63 2.75
CA GLY A 105 -9.83 13.95 3.94
C GLY A 105 -9.13 12.62 4.26
N PHE A 106 -8.74 11.81 3.28
CA PHE A 106 -8.00 10.59 3.55
C PHE A 106 -6.67 10.84 4.30
N LEU A 107 -5.86 11.80 3.84
CA LEU A 107 -4.62 12.15 4.54
C LEU A 107 -4.90 12.86 5.87
N ARG A 108 -6.00 13.61 6.01
CA ARG A 108 -6.42 14.19 7.29
C ARG A 108 -6.78 13.11 8.31
N GLY A 109 -7.49 12.06 7.90
CA GLY A 109 -7.81 10.91 8.75
C GLY A 109 -6.57 10.14 9.17
N LEU A 110 -5.62 9.93 8.25
CA LEU A 110 -4.30 9.37 8.60
C LEU A 110 -3.57 10.26 9.61
N GLN A 111 -3.52 11.57 9.34
CA GLN A 111 -2.84 12.53 10.21
C GLN A 111 -3.48 12.61 11.60
N ALA A 112 -4.80 12.48 11.72
CA ALA A 112 -5.49 12.54 13.01
C ALA A 112 -5.00 11.46 14.00
N ILE A 113 -4.53 10.32 13.50
CA ILE A 113 -4.12 9.17 14.33
C ILE A 113 -2.58 8.97 14.35
N LEU A 114 -1.92 9.21 13.22
CA LEU A 114 -0.46 9.10 13.08
C LEU A 114 0.27 10.38 13.53
N GLY A 115 -0.43 11.52 13.54
CA GLY A 115 0.11 12.81 13.97
C GLY A 115 1.38 13.22 13.19
N PRO A 116 2.50 13.50 13.89
CA PRO A 116 3.74 13.94 13.25
C PRO A 116 4.45 12.82 12.48
N HIS A 117 4.00 11.57 12.59
CA HIS A 117 4.58 10.43 11.89
C HIS A 117 4.08 10.28 10.46
N LEU A 118 3.30 11.22 9.95
CA LEU A 118 2.97 11.29 8.52
C LEU A 118 3.96 12.26 7.84
N GLY A 119 4.51 11.86 6.70
CA GLY A 119 5.33 12.69 5.83
C GLY A 119 4.82 12.66 4.39
N LEU A 120 4.99 13.76 3.65
CA LEU A 120 4.56 13.85 2.25
C LEU A 120 5.75 13.94 1.31
N VAL A 121 5.75 13.12 0.25
CA VAL A 121 6.61 13.36 -0.92
C VAL A 121 5.81 14.19 -1.90
N ALA A 122 6.07 15.48 -1.91
CA ALA A 122 5.41 16.41 -2.82
C ALA A 122 6.40 16.88 -3.90
N PRO A 123 5.95 17.14 -5.13
CA PRO A 123 6.78 17.79 -6.13
C PRO A 123 7.19 19.19 -5.65
N GLY A 124 8.39 19.65 -6.03
CA GLY A 124 9.15 20.77 -5.42
C GLY A 124 8.50 22.15 -5.31
N SER A 125 7.21 22.30 -5.63
CA SER A 125 6.42 23.54 -5.46
C SER A 125 5.34 23.40 -4.37
N VAL A 126 5.23 22.24 -3.73
CA VAL A 126 4.13 21.95 -2.80
C VAL A 126 4.70 21.79 -1.40
N SER A 127 4.46 22.79 -0.55
CA SER A 127 4.72 22.74 0.89
C SER A 127 3.38 22.66 1.61
N CYS A 128 3.13 21.60 2.39
CA CYS A 128 1.94 21.51 3.24
C CYS A 128 2.34 21.92 4.66
N PRO A 129 1.81 23.02 5.24
CA PRO A 129 2.24 23.47 6.56
C PRO A 129 1.94 22.47 7.67
N THR A 130 0.93 21.60 7.47
CA THR A 130 0.50 20.63 8.47
C THR A 130 1.32 19.35 8.47
N VAL A 131 2.07 19.02 7.41
CA VAL A 131 2.82 17.77 7.30
C VAL A 131 4.18 18.03 6.67
N PRO A 132 5.28 17.55 7.26
CA PRO A 132 6.61 17.75 6.70
C PRO A 132 6.68 17.19 5.28
N THR A 133 7.23 18.00 4.38
CA THR A 133 7.56 17.58 3.02
C THR A 133 8.97 17.01 2.99
N ILE A 134 9.13 15.83 2.42
CA ILE A 134 10.41 15.14 2.28
C ILE A 134 10.73 14.93 0.79
N SER A 135 12.01 14.99 0.43
CA SER A 135 12.41 14.76 -0.96
C SER A 135 12.44 13.26 -1.27
N VAL A 136 12.34 12.89 -2.56
CA VAL A 136 12.52 11.50 -3.00
C VAL A 136 13.90 10.96 -2.57
N SER A 137 14.93 11.81 -2.59
CA SER A 137 16.26 11.46 -2.12
C SER A 137 16.26 11.10 -0.63
N ASP A 138 15.49 11.81 0.19
CA ASP A 138 15.36 11.52 1.64
C ASP A 138 14.56 10.23 1.90
N VAL A 139 13.72 9.80 0.95
CA VAL A 139 13.04 8.49 1.03
C VAL A 139 14.00 7.36 0.67
N ALA A 140 14.84 7.60 -0.35
CA ALA A 140 15.80 6.63 -0.88
C ALA A 140 17.02 6.46 0.05
N SER A 141 17.68 7.56 0.37
CA SER A 141 18.72 7.64 1.39
C SER A 141 18.02 7.84 2.72
N PHE A 142 18.09 6.86 3.61
CA PHE A 142 17.33 6.81 4.86
C PHE A 142 17.79 7.87 5.91
N THR A 143 17.97 9.12 5.50
CA THR A 143 18.48 10.23 6.32
C THR A 143 17.36 11.02 7.00
N GLY A 144 16.10 10.77 6.61
CA GLY A 144 14.93 11.48 7.11
C GLY A 144 14.36 10.99 8.45
N PRO A 145 13.30 11.64 8.95
CA PRO A 145 12.60 11.25 10.17
C PRO A 145 11.86 9.91 10.02
N ASP A 146 11.60 9.22 11.14
CA ASP A 146 10.79 7.98 11.14
C ASP A 146 9.31 8.30 10.91
N VAL A 147 8.92 8.34 9.63
CA VAL A 147 7.57 8.72 9.18
C VAL A 147 7.03 7.75 8.14
N VAL A 148 5.71 7.59 8.15
CA VAL A 148 4.92 7.01 7.06
C VAL A 148 4.96 7.97 5.90
N VAL A 149 5.46 7.49 4.76
CA VAL A 149 5.63 8.33 3.59
C VAL A 149 4.43 8.19 2.67
N ALA A 150 3.68 9.28 2.49
CA ALA A 150 2.61 9.38 1.50
C ALA A 150 3.12 10.04 0.21
N ALA A 151 2.89 9.38 -0.91
CA ALA A 151 3.41 9.81 -2.21
C ALA A 151 2.48 9.39 -3.36
N ALA A 152 2.58 10.09 -4.50
CA ALA A 152 2.02 9.55 -5.73
C ALA A 152 2.86 8.34 -6.17
N THR A 153 2.21 7.32 -6.74
CA THR A 153 2.86 6.05 -7.12
C THR A 153 4.11 6.22 -7.99
N GLY A 154 4.15 7.25 -8.85
CA GLY A 154 5.29 7.55 -9.71
C GLY A 154 6.50 8.21 -9.02
N HIS A 155 6.38 8.62 -7.75
CA HIS A 155 7.47 9.28 -6.99
C HIS A 155 8.32 8.30 -6.17
N VAL A 156 8.00 7.01 -6.18
CA VAL A 156 8.69 5.96 -5.39
C VAL A 156 9.25 4.84 -6.28
N VAL A 157 9.60 5.15 -7.52
CA VAL A 157 10.17 4.18 -8.46
C VAL A 157 11.49 3.64 -7.90
N GLY A 158 11.63 2.30 -7.88
CA GLY A 158 12.81 1.63 -7.35
C GLY A 158 12.90 1.57 -5.82
N LEU A 159 11.91 2.12 -5.10
CA LEU A 159 11.84 2.06 -3.64
C LEU A 159 10.87 0.97 -3.18
N GLU A 160 11.18 0.32 -2.08
CA GLU A 160 10.35 -0.75 -1.51
C GLU A 160 10.21 -0.57 -0.01
N ARG A 161 9.07 -0.98 0.53
CA ARG A 161 8.71 -0.92 1.95
C ARG A 161 7.99 -2.20 2.37
N LYS A 162 8.10 -2.52 3.66
CA LYS A 162 7.46 -3.71 4.23
C LYS A 162 5.94 -3.62 4.07
N VAL A 163 5.37 -2.46 4.38
CA VAL A 163 3.94 -2.21 4.27
C VAL A 163 3.67 -1.19 3.19
N VAL A 164 2.71 -1.48 2.31
CA VAL A 164 2.19 -0.50 1.35
C VAL A 164 0.69 -0.40 1.55
N VAL A 165 0.21 0.81 1.80
CA VAL A 165 -1.19 1.20 1.65
C VAL A 165 -1.34 1.76 0.26
N PHE A 166 -2.18 1.14 -0.54
CA PHE A 166 -2.50 1.58 -1.89
C PHE A 166 -3.93 2.09 -1.93
N VAL A 167 -4.11 3.34 -2.33
CA VAL A 167 -5.41 4.02 -2.41
C VAL A 167 -5.85 4.09 -3.88
N GLY A 168 -6.78 3.22 -4.26
CA GLY A 168 -7.31 3.11 -5.62
C GLY A 168 -8.70 3.70 -5.78
N ASN A 169 -9.01 4.16 -6.99
CA ASN A 169 -10.35 4.57 -7.41
C ASN A 169 -10.80 3.70 -8.59
N MET A 170 -12.08 3.76 -8.98
CA MET A 170 -12.77 2.95 -9.98
C MET A 170 -12.09 2.92 -11.36
N SER A 171 -11.22 3.89 -11.67
CA SER A 171 -10.55 4.02 -12.97
C SER A 171 -9.06 3.68 -12.93
N ILE A 172 -8.59 3.02 -11.87
CA ILE A 172 -7.16 2.73 -11.79
C ILE A 172 -6.78 1.62 -12.77
N SER A 173 -5.75 1.88 -13.58
CA SER A 173 -5.21 0.83 -14.43
C SER A 173 -4.57 -0.27 -13.60
N ALA A 174 -4.72 -1.52 -14.05
CA ALA A 174 -4.04 -2.66 -13.44
C ALA A 174 -2.53 -2.41 -13.31
N THR A 175 -1.92 -1.73 -14.28
CA THR A 175 -0.50 -1.36 -14.26
C THR A 175 -0.14 -0.41 -13.12
N THR A 176 -1.01 0.54 -12.76
CA THR A 176 -0.74 1.47 -11.66
C THR A 176 -0.86 0.77 -10.31
N PHE A 177 -1.85 -0.11 -10.15
CA PHE A 177 -1.95 -0.96 -8.96
C PHE A 177 -0.74 -1.88 -8.84
N GLN A 178 -0.36 -2.59 -9.91
CA GLN A 178 0.82 -3.46 -9.93
C GLN A 178 2.10 -2.70 -9.61
N HIS A 179 2.27 -1.49 -10.15
CA HIS A 179 3.42 -0.66 -9.84
C HIS A 179 3.49 -0.35 -8.34
N GLY A 180 2.38 0.06 -7.71
CA GLY A 180 2.33 0.30 -6.27
C GLY A 180 2.51 -0.97 -5.43
N ALA A 181 1.81 -2.04 -5.77
CA ALA A 181 1.87 -3.33 -5.09
C ALA A 181 3.28 -3.94 -5.15
N SER A 182 4.00 -3.76 -6.27
CA SER A 182 5.39 -4.22 -6.40
C SER A 182 6.37 -3.49 -5.47
N ARG A 183 5.96 -2.39 -4.83
CA ARG A 183 6.78 -1.71 -3.81
C ARG A 183 6.62 -2.36 -2.42
N CYS A 184 5.73 -3.34 -2.29
CA CYS A 184 5.40 -4.00 -1.03
C CYS A 184 6.16 -5.30 -0.86
N THR A 185 6.85 -5.48 0.28
CA THR A 185 7.61 -6.71 0.56
C THR A 185 6.99 -7.60 1.64
N ALA A 186 6.05 -7.11 2.45
CA ALA A 186 5.46 -7.90 3.54
C ALA A 186 3.92 -7.81 3.67
N GLN A 187 3.30 -6.63 3.59
CA GLN A 187 1.84 -6.48 3.80
C GLN A 187 1.26 -5.37 2.92
N LEU A 188 0.31 -5.74 2.05
CA LEU A 188 -0.39 -4.81 1.18
C LEU A 188 -1.77 -4.50 1.75
N LEU A 189 -2.11 -3.22 1.90
CA LEU A 189 -3.45 -2.75 2.21
C LEU A 189 -3.99 -2.06 0.97
N TYR A 190 -5.13 -2.49 0.46
CA TYR A 190 -5.77 -1.88 -0.70
C TYR A 190 -7.08 -1.22 -0.32
N VAL A 191 -7.15 0.10 -0.43
CA VAL A 191 -8.37 0.87 -0.21
C VAL A 191 -8.98 1.21 -1.56
N LYS A 192 -10.22 0.79 -1.80
CA LYS A 192 -10.91 0.93 -3.08
C LYS A 192 -12.31 1.49 -2.93
N THR A 193 -12.79 2.19 -3.94
CA THR A 193 -14.22 2.50 -4.08
C THR A 193 -15.01 1.23 -4.43
N PRO A 194 -16.29 1.15 -4.01
CA PRO A 194 -17.14 0.03 -4.39
C PRO A 194 -17.25 -0.02 -5.92
N GLU A 195 -17.16 -1.22 -6.49
CA GLU A 195 -17.33 -1.36 -7.92
C GLU A 195 -18.76 -0.99 -8.30
N PRO A 196 -18.98 -0.22 -9.39
CA PRO A 196 -20.31 0.22 -9.77
C PRO A 196 -21.24 -0.93 -10.22
N TYR A 197 -20.73 -2.16 -10.38
CA TYR A 197 -21.55 -3.33 -10.74
C TYR A 197 -21.02 -4.61 -10.09
N PRO A 198 -21.91 -5.51 -9.60
CA PRO A 198 -21.49 -6.86 -9.28
C PRO A 198 -21.08 -7.56 -10.57
N VAL A 199 -19.82 -7.98 -10.68
CA VAL A 199 -19.39 -8.92 -11.71
C VAL A 199 -20.13 -10.23 -11.44
N ARG A 200 -21.28 -10.42 -12.09
CA ARG A 200 -21.97 -11.71 -12.11
C ARG A 200 -21.11 -12.64 -12.96
N PHE A 201 -20.31 -13.48 -12.29
CA PHE A 201 -19.82 -14.69 -12.93
C PHE A 201 -21.05 -15.51 -13.30
N LEU A 202 -21.37 -15.58 -14.59
CA LEU A 202 -22.32 -16.57 -15.10
C LEU A 202 -21.76 -17.93 -14.70
N LYS A 203 -22.54 -18.67 -13.92
CA LYS A 203 -22.28 -20.07 -13.58
C LYS A 203 -22.29 -20.94 -14.83
#